data_AF-D8LZP3-F1
#
_entry.id   AF-D8LZP3-F1
#
_cell.length_a   1.000
_cell.length_b   1.000
_cell.length_c   1.000
_cell.angle_alpha   90.00
_cell.angle_beta   90.00
_cell.angle_gamma   90.00
#
_symmetry.space_group_name_H-M   'P 1'
#
loop_
_entity.id
_entity.type
_entity.pdbx_description
1 polymer ?
#
loop_
_entity_poly.entity_id
_entity_poly.type
_entity_poly.pdbx_seq_one_letter_code
_entity_poly.pdbx_strand_id
1 'polypeptide(L)'
;MIADDHFDIDYWNTETGPSELEFELEPSDNLLTISSLPSTTLGVTAIKLYGARFLLYDTPGICPSAYRIRLLTSMLSEEQKKAKLLFPRKALVPTVFSLHPNHSILLGALGHIDYVANENTNPLIGYSYSPLSLHLCKTENVPSLLTKHAGTLFVPPFSEAQYLASGGIVHQSDFPLSRVLNTPSEVRNTLLPASPSSLKYTAFLDVSIGGFGWIAFFAQGERRGKELRE
;
A
#
# COMPACT_ATOMS: atom_id res chain seq x y z
N MET A 1 29.04 10.26 5.66
CA MET A 1 29.39 11.61 5.17
C MET A 1 30.13 11.40 3.87
N ILE A 2 29.44 11.55 2.74
CA ILE A 2 30.11 11.72 1.45
C ILE A 2 30.19 13.24 1.32
N ALA A 3 31.38 13.80 1.55
CA ALA A 3 31.66 15.17 1.20
C ALA A 3 31.98 15.14 -0.30
N ASP A 4 31.09 15.71 -1.09
CA ASP A 4 31.38 16.10 -2.47
C ASP A 4 32.17 17.40 -2.41
N ASP A 5 33.19 17.53 -3.25
CA ASP A 5 34.12 18.66 -3.32
C ASP A 5 33.39 19.96 -3.75
N HIS A 6 32.12 19.86 -4.15
CA HIS A 6 31.22 21.00 -4.46
C HIS A 6 30.76 21.83 -3.24
N PHE A 7 31.07 21.40 -2.01
CA PHE A 7 30.72 22.15 -0.81
C PHE A 7 31.67 23.31 -0.47
N ASP A 8 32.80 23.45 -1.17
CA ASP A 8 33.79 24.52 -0.96
C ASP A 8 33.46 25.83 -1.72
N ILE A 9 32.31 25.91 -2.39
CA ILE A 9 31.85 27.12 -3.07
C ILE A 9 31.13 28.03 -2.06
N ASP A 10 31.63 29.24 -1.87
CA ASP A 10 30.97 30.24 -1.00
C ASP A 10 29.82 30.94 -1.73
N TYR A 11 28.65 30.30 -1.69
CA TYR A 11 27.40 30.78 -2.32
C TYR A 11 26.85 32.10 -1.72
N TRP A 12 27.54 32.70 -0.74
CA TRP A 12 27.13 33.92 -0.03
C TRP A 12 27.98 35.14 -0.34
N ASN A 13 29.07 34.99 -1.08
CA ASN A 13 29.92 36.12 -1.43
C ASN A 13 29.27 36.97 -2.53
N THR A 14 29.01 38.24 -2.22
CA THR A 14 28.38 39.23 -3.13
C THR A 14 29.39 40.10 -3.85
N GLU A 15 30.68 40.03 -3.48
CA GLU A 15 31.78 40.70 -4.20
C GLU A 15 32.19 39.93 -5.46
N THR A 16 31.95 38.61 -5.49
CA THR A 16 31.82 37.81 -6.71
C THR A 16 30.38 37.88 -7.23
N GLY A 17 29.83 39.10 -7.34
CA GLY A 17 28.60 39.32 -8.08
C GLY A 17 28.81 38.87 -9.54
N PRO A 18 27.80 38.29 -10.21
CA PRO A 18 27.97 37.80 -11.56
C PRO A 18 27.99 38.99 -12.52
N SER A 19 29.15 39.63 -12.66
CA SER A 19 29.46 40.37 -13.88
C SER A 19 30.15 39.48 -14.91
N GLU A 20 30.62 38.27 -14.57
CA GLU A 20 31.31 37.39 -15.53
C GLU A 20 31.51 35.97 -14.98
N LEU A 21 30.50 35.41 -14.29
CA LEU A 21 30.32 33.96 -14.29
C LEU A 21 29.17 33.68 -15.24
N GLU A 22 29.47 33.83 -16.52
CA GLU A 22 28.87 32.94 -17.52
C GLU A 22 29.26 31.52 -17.10
N PHE A 23 28.48 30.94 -16.18
CA PHE A 23 28.11 29.55 -16.42
C PHE A 23 27.41 29.62 -17.77
N GLU A 24 28.17 29.37 -18.84
CA GLU A 24 27.61 28.82 -20.05
C GLU A 24 26.63 27.76 -19.56
N LEU A 25 25.34 28.11 -19.65
CA LEU A 25 24.28 27.16 -19.69
C LEU A 25 24.47 26.44 -21.03
N GLU A 26 25.55 25.67 -21.15
CA GLU A 26 25.54 24.51 -22.00
C GLU A 26 24.25 23.77 -21.61
N PRO A 27 23.28 23.67 -22.53
CA PRO A 27 21.95 23.16 -22.23
C PRO A 27 21.98 21.63 -22.08
N SER A 28 22.91 21.13 -21.27
CA SER A 28 23.12 19.74 -20.94
C SER A 28 23.12 19.57 -19.41
N ASP A 29 22.11 18.85 -18.93
CA ASP A 29 22.18 17.94 -17.78
C ASP A 29 21.86 18.39 -16.34
N ASN A 30 21.28 19.58 -16.11
CA ASN A 30 20.52 19.83 -14.85
C ASN A 30 19.07 19.30 -14.94
N LEU A 31 18.92 18.07 -15.41
CA LEU A 31 17.62 17.41 -15.52
C LEU A 31 17.24 16.82 -14.15
N LEU A 32 16.46 17.57 -13.36
CA LEU A 32 15.71 16.98 -12.26
C LEU A 32 14.87 15.84 -12.83
N THR A 33 15.21 14.60 -12.49
CA THR A 33 14.50 13.43 -13.00
C THR A 33 13.21 13.22 -12.24
N ILE A 34 12.08 13.37 -12.93
CA ILE A 34 10.78 12.94 -12.42
C ILE A 34 10.49 11.51 -12.90
N SER A 35 10.30 10.58 -11.97
CA SER A 35 9.90 9.22 -12.31
C SER A 35 9.10 8.57 -11.18
N SER A 36 8.21 7.65 -11.56
CA SER A 36 7.39 6.87 -10.63
C SER A 36 8.14 5.67 -10.04
N LEU A 37 9.34 5.36 -10.55
CA LEU A 37 10.20 4.30 -10.04
C LEU A 37 10.98 4.81 -8.81
N PRO A 38 11.18 3.97 -7.78
CA PRO A 38 12.08 4.32 -6.70
C PRO A 38 13.52 4.47 -7.21
N SER A 39 14.31 5.32 -6.51
CA SER A 39 15.76 5.49 -6.72
C SER A 39 16.20 6.17 -8.03
N THR A 40 15.42 7.14 -8.52
CA THR A 40 15.76 7.88 -9.75
C THR A 40 16.81 8.96 -9.53
N THR A 41 16.85 9.54 -8.33
CA THR A 41 17.91 10.44 -7.90
C THR A 41 19.14 9.60 -7.52
N LEU A 42 20.16 9.57 -8.41
CA LEU A 42 21.38 8.77 -8.24
C LEU A 42 22.39 9.42 -7.26
N GLY A 43 22.31 10.74 -7.07
CA GLY A 43 23.23 11.51 -6.22
C GLY A 43 22.56 12.73 -5.58
N VAL A 44 23.22 13.32 -4.58
CA VAL A 44 22.72 14.54 -3.93
C VAL A 44 22.86 15.72 -4.89
N THR A 45 21.80 16.50 -5.10
CA THR A 45 21.80 17.67 -5.99
C THR A 45 21.44 18.93 -5.23
N ALA A 46 22.21 20.00 -5.38
CA ALA A 46 21.95 21.29 -4.74
C ALA A 46 21.19 22.24 -5.67
N ILE A 47 20.10 22.83 -5.17
CA ILE A 47 19.23 23.76 -5.91
C ILE A 47 19.25 25.12 -5.20
N LYS A 48 19.66 26.17 -5.93
CA LYS A 48 19.60 27.56 -5.46
C LYS A 48 18.27 28.19 -5.83
N LEU A 49 17.45 28.51 -4.83
CA LEU A 49 16.18 29.23 -5.04
C LEU A 49 16.43 30.74 -5.17
N TYR A 50 15.67 31.38 -6.06
CA TYR A 50 15.79 32.83 -6.29
C TYR A 50 15.53 33.61 -4.99
N GLY A 51 16.48 34.49 -4.64
CA GLY A 51 16.41 35.30 -3.41
C GLY A 51 16.61 34.53 -2.10
N ALA A 52 16.87 33.23 -2.13
CA ALA A 52 17.03 32.43 -0.92
C ALA A 52 18.45 32.51 -0.33
N ARG A 53 18.49 32.61 1.01
CA ARG A 53 19.73 32.52 1.81
C ARG A 53 20.13 31.09 2.20
N PHE A 54 19.63 30.09 1.49
CA PHE A 54 19.95 28.68 1.69
C PHE A 54 19.88 27.91 0.36
N LEU A 55 20.46 26.71 0.35
CA LEU A 55 20.37 25.73 -0.75
C LEU A 55 19.36 24.64 -0.37
N LEU A 56 18.59 24.17 -1.35
CA LEU A 56 17.75 22.98 -1.22
C LEU A 56 18.53 21.78 -1.75
N TYR A 57 18.75 20.77 -0.92
CA TYR A 57 19.41 19.54 -1.34
C TYR A 57 18.36 18.47 -1.63
N ASP A 58 18.28 18.00 -2.88
CA ASP A 58 17.58 16.77 -3.21
C ASP A 58 18.51 15.58 -2.96
N THR A 59 18.00 14.52 -2.32
CA THR A 59 18.80 13.37 -1.90
C THR A 59 18.22 12.08 -2.48
N PRO A 60 19.05 11.06 -2.77
CA PRO A 60 18.55 9.77 -3.20
C PRO A 60 17.50 9.21 -2.23
N GLY A 61 16.33 8.88 -2.76
CA GLY A 61 15.23 8.34 -1.97
C GLY A 61 15.58 6.97 -1.37
N ILE A 62 15.42 6.83 -0.05
CA ILE A 62 15.64 5.57 0.66
C ILE A 62 14.37 4.72 0.59
N CYS A 63 14.46 3.51 0.04
CA CYS A 63 13.40 2.50 0.15
C CYS A 63 13.88 1.35 1.05
N PRO A 64 13.30 1.16 2.26
CA PRO A 64 13.84 0.23 3.26
C PRO A 64 13.58 -1.25 2.93
N SER A 65 12.77 -1.55 1.92
CA SER A 65 12.40 -2.94 1.58
C SER A 65 12.87 -3.30 0.18
N ALA A 66 13.89 -4.16 0.08
CA ALA A 66 14.38 -4.70 -1.18
C ALA A 66 13.27 -5.45 -1.96
N TYR A 67 12.34 -6.12 -1.25
CA TYR A 67 11.16 -6.72 -1.86
C TYR A 67 10.28 -5.66 -2.53
N ARG A 68 9.99 -4.54 -1.86
CA ARG A 68 9.19 -3.45 -2.46
C ARG A 68 9.89 -2.83 -3.67
N ILE A 69 11.20 -2.63 -3.63
CA ILE A 69 11.97 -2.13 -4.78
C ILE A 69 11.82 -3.08 -5.96
N ARG A 70 12.06 -4.38 -5.76
CA ARG A 70 11.96 -5.41 -6.81
C ARG A 70 10.54 -5.50 -7.36
N LEU A 71 9.53 -5.46 -6.48
CA LEU A 71 8.13 -5.49 -6.84
C LEU A 71 7.74 -4.27 -7.70
N LEU A 72 8.07 -3.06 -7.25
CA LEU A 72 7.75 -1.82 -7.98
C LEU A 72 8.51 -1.75 -9.31
N THR A 73 9.80 -2.09 -9.31
CA THR A 73 10.62 -2.05 -10.53
C THR A 73 10.12 -3.05 -11.57
N SER A 74 9.79 -4.27 -11.15
CA SER A 74 9.24 -5.29 -12.06
C SER A 74 7.85 -4.96 -12.58
N MET A 75 7.01 -4.28 -11.81
CA MET A 75 5.67 -3.88 -12.25
C MET A 75 5.65 -2.64 -13.13
N LEU A 76 6.59 -1.72 -12.91
CA LEU A 76 6.65 -0.43 -13.58
C LEU A 76 7.56 -0.43 -14.82
N SER A 77 8.30 -1.52 -15.08
CA SER A 77 9.14 -1.68 -16.28
C SER A 77 8.34 -1.79 -17.59
N GLU A 78 7.10 -2.29 -17.51
CA GLU A 78 6.25 -2.57 -18.67
C GLU A 78 5.19 -1.48 -18.88
N GLU A 79 5.60 -0.37 -19.50
CA GLU A 79 4.78 0.73 -20.03
C GLU A 79 3.82 1.46 -19.04
N GLN A 80 3.76 2.79 -19.15
CA GLN A 80 2.95 3.71 -18.32
C GLN A 80 1.45 3.36 -18.20
N LYS A 81 0.93 2.45 -19.02
CA LYS A 81 -0.46 1.95 -18.94
C LYS A 81 -0.72 1.14 -17.67
N LYS A 82 0.23 0.35 -17.19
CA LYS A 82 0.05 -0.53 -16.01
C LYS A 82 0.29 0.20 -14.69
N ALA A 83 1.14 1.23 -14.68
CA ALA A 83 1.32 2.13 -13.53
C ALA A 83 0.01 2.82 -13.11
N LYS A 84 -0.90 3.11 -14.06
CA LYS A 84 -2.22 3.70 -13.77
C LYS A 84 -3.12 2.78 -12.93
N LEU A 85 -2.91 1.46 -12.97
CA LEU A 85 -3.64 0.52 -12.12
C LEU A 85 -3.13 0.55 -10.67
N LEU A 86 -1.83 0.74 -10.47
CA LEU A 86 -1.24 0.75 -9.14
C LEU A 86 -1.51 2.08 -8.41
N PHE A 87 -1.50 3.19 -9.15
CA PHE A 87 -1.71 4.53 -8.61
C PHE A 87 -3.08 5.08 -9.01
N PRO A 88 -4.08 5.02 -8.12
CA PRO A 88 -5.43 5.47 -8.44
C PRO A 88 -5.44 6.96 -8.77
N ARG A 89 -6.00 7.31 -9.94
CA ARG A 89 -6.19 8.71 -10.38
C ARG A 89 -7.59 9.26 -10.06
N LYS A 90 -8.48 8.40 -9.59
CA LYS A 90 -9.86 8.72 -9.20
C LYS A 90 -10.07 8.25 -7.76
N ALA A 91 -11.08 8.82 -7.10
CA ALA A 91 -11.51 8.34 -5.78
C ALA A 91 -11.80 6.84 -5.82
N LEU A 92 -11.35 6.11 -4.80
CA LEU A 92 -11.60 4.68 -4.67
C LEU A 92 -13.07 4.44 -4.32
N VAL A 93 -13.73 3.60 -5.10
CA VAL A 93 -15.09 3.13 -4.82
C VAL A 93 -14.98 1.79 -4.10
N PRO A 94 -15.66 1.59 -2.96
CA PRO A 94 -15.52 0.34 -2.22
C PRO A 94 -16.11 -0.84 -2.99
N THR A 95 -15.38 -1.95 -2.99
CA THR A 95 -15.94 -3.26 -3.33
C THR A 95 -16.42 -3.93 -2.05
N VAL A 96 -17.73 -4.20 -1.98
CA VAL A 96 -18.36 -4.86 -0.82
C VAL A 96 -18.43 -6.36 -1.06
N PHE A 97 -18.02 -7.15 -0.07
CA PHE A 97 -18.06 -8.62 -0.14
C PHE A 97 -18.36 -9.24 1.22
N SER A 98 -18.75 -10.52 1.20
CA SER A 98 -18.94 -11.36 2.39
C SER A 98 -17.83 -12.41 2.44
N LEU A 99 -17.04 -12.42 3.51
CA LEU A 99 -15.97 -13.38 3.74
C LEU A 99 -16.41 -14.42 4.76
N HIS A 100 -16.58 -15.65 4.30
CA HIS A 100 -16.96 -16.78 5.13
C HIS A 100 -15.73 -17.44 5.76
N PRO A 101 -15.89 -18.17 6.88
CA PRO A 101 -14.82 -19.01 7.40
C PRO A 101 -14.23 -19.95 6.34
N ASN A 102 -12.93 -20.19 6.43
CA ASN A 102 -12.12 -21.00 5.50
C ASN A 102 -12.14 -20.49 4.06
N HIS A 103 -12.43 -19.19 3.89
CA HIS A 103 -12.25 -18.49 2.62
C HIS A 103 -11.15 -17.45 2.74
N SER A 104 -10.59 -17.14 1.58
CA SER A 104 -9.49 -16.21 1.43
C SER A 104 -9.82 -15.16 0.40
N ILE A 105 -9.27 -13.97 0.60
CA ILE A 105 -9.27 -12.89 -0.37
C ILE A 105 -7.87 -12.84 -0.99
N LEU A 106 -7.78 -12.95 -2.31
CA LEU A 106 -6.58 -12.68 -3.08
C LEU A 106 -6.62 -11.22 -3.57
N LEU A 107 -5.53 -10.49 -3.35
CA LEU A 107 -5.32 -9.11 -3.77
C LEU A 107 -4.30 -9.10 -4.91
N GLY A 108 -4.79 -9.28 -6.14
CA GLY A 108 -3.94 -9.76 -7.23
C GLY A 108 -3.17 -11.01 -6.81
N ALA A 109 -1.90 -11.10 -7.19
CA ALA A 109 -0.95 -12.08 -6.68
C ALA A 109 0.11 -11.42 -5.77
N LEU A 110 -0.27 -10.36 -5.04
CA LEU A 110 0.60 -9.65 -4.09
C LEU A 110 0.49 -10.14 -2.66
N GLY A 111 -0.68 -10.65 -2.31
CA GLY A 111 -1.01 -11.03 -0.95
C GLY A 111 -2.39 -11.66 -0.90
N HIS A 112 -2.64 -12.37 0.19
CA HIS A 112 -3.97 -12.87 0.50
C HIS A 112 -4.26 -12.70 1.99
N ILE A 113 -5.56 -12.68 2.32
CA ILE A 113 -6.05 -12.65 3.69
C ILE A 113 -6.92 -13.88 3.89
N ASP A 114 -6.53 -14.75 4.81
CA ASP A 114 -7.27 -15.95 5.16
C ASP A 114 -8.16 -15.68 6.36
N TYR A 115 -9.45 -16.02 6.26
CA TYR A 115 -10.33 -16.03 7.41
C TYR A 115 -10.48 -17.43 7.96
N VAL A 116 -9.66 -17.73 8.96
CA VAL A 116 -9.71 -18.99 9.71
C VAL A 116 -10.54 -18.80 10.96
N ALA A 117 -11.59 -19.63 11.12
CA ALA A 117 -12.40 -19.66 12.32
C ALA A 117 -12.64 -21.11 12.75
N ASN A 118 -12.50 -21.37 14.06
CA ASN A 118 -12.69 -22.72 14.62
C ASN A 118 -14.17 -22.99 14.90
N GLU A 119 -14.81 -22.15 15.72
CA GLU A 119 -16.21 -22.35 16.16
C GLU A 119 -17.18 -21.33 15.56
N ASN A 120 -16.68 -20.19 15.10
CA ASN A 120 -17.50 -19.12 14.57
C ASN A 120 -17.82 -19.36 13.08
N THR A 121 -19.11 -19.48 12.76
CA THR A 121 -19.60 -19.66 11.38
C THR A 121 -20.04 -18.35 10.72
N ASN A 122 -20.00 -17.22 11.43
CA ASN A 122 -20.53 -15.96 10.95
C ASN A 122 -19.61 -15.35 9.87
N PRO A 123 -20.16 -14.90 8.74
CA PRO A 123 -19.39 -14.17 7.75
C PRO A 123 -19.00 -12.78 8.26
N LEU A 124 -17.86 -12.30 7.77
CA LEU A 124 -17.46 -10.91 7.90
C LEU A 124 -17.89 -10.14 6.65
N ILE A 125 -18.43 -8.94 6.82
CA ILE A 125 -18.67 -8.04 5.69
C ILE A 125 -17.44 -7.17 5.52
N GLY A 126 -16.86 -7.15 4.32
CA GLY A 126 -15.68 -6.37 3.99
C GLY A 126 -15.99 -5.28 2.99
N TYR A 127 -15.41 -4.09 3.19
CA TYR A 127 -15.41 -2.98 2.26
C TYR A 127 -13.97 -2.75 1.83
N SER A 128 -13.61 -3.18 0.62
CA SER A 128 -12.27 -2.99 0.06
C SER A 128 -12.18 -1.68 -0.71
N TYR A 129 -11.30 -0.78 -0.26
CA TYR A 129 -10.91 0.43 -0.95
C TYR A 129 -9.52 0.20 -1.54
N SER A 130 -9.46 -0.46 -2.69
CA SER A 130 -8.21 -0.80 -3.37
C SER A 130 -8.37 -0.71 -4.88
N PRO A 131 -7.34 -0.29 -5.64
CA PRO A 131 -7.36 -0.42 -7.08
C PRO A 131 -7.02 -1.84 -7.56
N LEU A 132 -6.65 -2.74 -6.64
CA LEU A 132 -6.33 -4.14 -6.94
C LEU A 132 -7.61 -4.95 -7.15
N SER A 133 -7.54 -5.94 -8.03
CA SER A 133 -8.63 -6.90 -8.21
C SER A 133 -8.75 -7.80 -6.98
N LEU A 134 -9.98 -7.92 -6.50
CA LEU A 134 -10.32 -8.74 -5.33
C LEU A 134 -10.94 -10.06 -5.80
N HIS A 135 -10.34 -11.19 -5.41
CA HIS A 135 -10.88 -12.52 -5.71
C HIS A 135 -11.10 -13.32 -4.43
N LEU A 136 -12.31 -13.83 -4.25
CA LEU A 136 -12.62 -14.73 -3.15
C LEU A 136 -12.47 -16.18 -3.62
N CYS A 137 -11.89 -17.01 -2.76
CA CYS A 137 -11.78 -18.45 -2.98
C CYS A 137 -11.77 -19.20 -1.64
N LYS A 138 -11.87 -20.52 -1.68
CA LYS A 138 -11.60 -21.35 -0.49
C LYS A 138 -10.11 -21.29 -0.17
N THR A 139 -9.76 -21.21 1.12
CA THR A 139 -8.37 -21.09 1.57
C THR A 139 -7.48 -22.24 1.08
N GLU A 140 -8.01 -23.46 1.06
CA GLU A 140 -7.31 -24.65 0.54
C GLU A 140 -6.87 -24.51 -0.93
N ASN A 141 -7.58 -23.70 -1.73
CA ASN A 141 -7.30 -23.54 -3.15
C ASN A 141 -6.24 -22.48 -3.44
N VAL A 142 -5.94 -21.59 -2.48
CA VAL A 142 -5.02 -20.46 -2.66
C VAL A 142 -3.68 -20.88 -3.26
N PRO A 143 -2.98 -21.92 -2.74
CA PRO A 143 -1.69 -22.33 -3.31
C PRO A 143 -1.82 -22.72 -4.78
N SER A 144 -2.81 -23.54 -5.11
CA SER A 144 -3.03 -24.04 -6.48
C SER A 144 -3.43 -22.93 -7.46
N LEU A 145 -4.19 -21.95 -6.99
CA LEU A 145 -4.65 -20.81 -7.76
C LEU A 145 -3.49 -19.87 -8.09
N LEU A 146 -2.65 -19.55 -7.10
CA LEU A 146 -1.48 -18.70 -7.31
C LEU A 146 -0.49 -19.35 -8.29
N THR A 147 -0.21 -20.65 -8.14
CA THR A 147 0.69 -21.37 -9.07
C THR A 147 0.19 -21.31 -10.52
N LYS A 148 -1.12 -21.41 -10.75
CA LYS A 148 -1.68 -21.47 -12.11
C LYS A 148 -1.94 -20.11 -12.73
N HIS A 149 -2.21 -19.09 -11.92
CA HIS A 149 -2.85 -17.87 -12.40
C HIS A 149 -2.20 -16.56 -11.90
N ALA A 150 -1.11 -16.62 -11.13
CA ALA A 150 -0.35 -15.42 -10.79
C ALA A 150 0.23 -14.77 -12.05
N GLY A 151 0.01 -13.47 -12.22
CA GLY A 151 0.47 -12.76 -13.41
C GLY A 151 -0.44 -12.86 -14.64
N THR A 152 -1.53 -13.64 -14.57
CA THR A 152 -2.53 -13.75 -15.65
C THR A 152 -3.91 -13.29 -15.18
N LEU A 153 -4.60 -14.09 -14.35
CA LEU A 153 -5.87 -13.70 -13.73
C LEU A 153 -5.64 -12.82 -12.50
N PHE A 154 -4.65 -13.18 -11.69
CA PHE A 154 -4.31 -12.46 -10.47
C PHE A 154 -3.21 -11.45 -10.77
N VAL A 155 -3.66 -10.25 -11.11
CA VAL A 155 -2.80 -9.11 -11.41
C VAL A 155 -3.03 -8.00 -10.40
N PRO A 156 -1.99 -7.27 -9.98
CA PRO A 156 -0.57 -7.41 -10.29
C PRO A 156 0.10 -8.58 -9.51
N PRO A 157 1.32 -9.01 -9.89
CA PRO A 157 2.12 -8.62 -11.07
C PRO A 157 1.42 -8.91 -12.41
N PHE A 158 1.96 -8.40 -13.53
CA PHE A 158 1.27 -8.44 -14.84
C PHE A 158 1.80 -9.51 -15.79
N SER A 159 2.67 -10.38 -15.31
CA SER A 159 3.12 -11.59 -15.99
C SER A 159 3.65 -12.59 -14.97
N GLU A 160 3.66 -13.87 -15.33
CA GLU A 160 4.26 -14.93 -14.53
C GLU A 160 5.76 -14.67 -14.28
N ALA A 161 6.48 -14.21 -15.31
CA ALA A 161 7.89 -13.85 -15.18
C ALA A 161 8.14 -12.77 -14.11
N GLN A 162 7.26 -11.76 -14.02
CA GLN A 162 7.33 -10.74 -12.97
C GLN A 162 7.03 -11.31 -11.58
N TYR A 163 6.09 -12.26 -11.47
CA TYR A 163 5.79 -12.95 -10.21
C TYR A 163 6.97 -13.80 -9.71
N LEU A 164 7.62 -14.52 -10.62
CA LEU A 164 8.81 -15.30 -10.29
C LEU A 164 9.97 -14.38 -9.90
N ALA A 165 10.17 -13.28 -10.64
CA ALA A 165 11.19 -12.28 -10.33
C ALA A 165 10.95 -11.58 -8.99
N SER A 166 9.70 -11.38 -8.57
CA SER A 166 9.40 -10.80 -7.24
C SER A 166 9.69 -11.76 -6.09
N GLY A 167 9.79 -13.08 -6.37
CA GLY A 167 9.97 -14.12 -5.36
C GLY A 167 8.66 -14.57 -4.71
N GLY A 168 7.52 -14.23 -5.30
CA GLY A 168 6.19 -14.58 -4.79
C GLY A 168 5.85 -13.95 -3.44
N ILE A 169 4.81 -14.49 -2.78
CA ILE A 169 4.39 -14.06 -1.44
C ILE A 169 5.30 -14.74 -0.41
N VAL A 170 6.14 -13.94 0.26
CA VAL A 170 7.20 -14.42 1.17
C VAL A 170 6.92 -14.17 2.65
N HIS A 171 5.87 -13.41 2.99
CA HIS A 171 5.57 -13.06 4.38
C HIS A 171 4.19 -13.57 4.77
N GLN A 172 4.13 -14.29 5.89
CA GLN A 172 2.91 -14.73 6.54
C GLN A 172 2.89 -14.20 7.97
N SER A 173 1.73 -13.68 8.38
CA SER A 173 1.51 -13.21 9.75
C SER A 173 0.09 -13.56 10.16
N ASP A 174 -0.04 -14.17 11.32
CA ASP A 174 -1.32 -14.53 11.89
C ASP A 174 -1.73 -13.51 12.96
N PHE A 175 -3.01 -13.17 13.00
CA PHE A 175 -3.54 -12.19 13.94
C PHE A 175 -4.88 -12.64 14.54
N PRO A 176 -4.94 -12.92 15.86
CA PRO A 176 -6.18 -13.36 16.49
C PRO A 176 -7.16 -12.19 16.65
N LEU A 177 -8.36 -12.32 16.09
CA LEU A 177 -9.41 -11.28 16.15
C LEU A 177 -9.85 -10.96 17.58
N SER A 178 -9.71 -11.89 18.53
CA SER A 178 -10.02 -11.67 19.95
C SER A 178 -9.25 -10.49 20.54
N ARG A 179 -8.04 -10.20 20.05
CA ARG A 179 -7.25 -9.05 20.50
C ARG A 179 -7.95 -7.72 20.20
N VAL A 180 -8.60 -7.62 19.05
CA VAL A 180 -9.31 -6.41 18.61
C VAL A 180 -10.68 -6.35 19.25
N LEU A 181 -11.43 -7.46 19.21
CA LEU A 181 -12.80 -7.51 19.74
C LEU A 181 -12.86 -7.29 21.26
N ASN A 182 -11.82 -7.69 22.00
CA ASN A 182 -11.76 -7.51 23.45
C ASN A 182 -11.19 -6.16 23.87
N THR A 183 -10.71 -5.33 22.93
CA THR A 183 -10.24 -3.99 23.26
C THR A 183 -11.44 -3.09 23.52
N PRO A 184 -11.57 -2.48 24.72
CA PRO A 184 -12.67 -1.56 24.99
C PRO A 184 -12.60 -0.38 24.02
N SER A 185 -13.71 -0.10 23.34
CA SER A 185 -13.81 1.08 22.47
C SER A 185 -13.62 2.36 23.29
N GLU A 186 -12.63 3.18 22.92
CA GLU A 186 -12.44 4.52 23.49
C GLU A 186 -13.63 5.44 23.18
N VAL A 187 -14.28 5.20 22.05
CA VAL A 187 -15.52 5.88 21.66
C VAL A 187 -16.69 5.18 22.34
N ARG A 188 -17.23 5.79 23.39
CA ARG A 188 -18.48 5.37 24.07
C ARG A 188 -19.73 5.70 23.25
N ASN A 189 -19.76 5.37 21.96
CA ASN A 189 -20.97 5.46 21.14
C ASN A 189 -21.67 4.11 21.12
N THR A 190 -21.96 3.57 22.30
CA THR A 190 -22.84 2.40 22.43
C THR A 190 -24.26 2.84 22.08
N LEU A 191 -24.56 2.89 20.79
CA LEU A 191 -25.94 2.93 20.33
C LEU A 191 -26.56 1.61 20.79
N LEU A 192 -27.37 1.65 21.84
CA LEU A 192 -28.19 0.50 22.22
C LEU A 192 -29.13 0.22 21.03
N PRO A 193 -28.97 -0.91 20.34
CA PRO A 193 -29.82 -1.21 19.20
C PRO A 193 -31.25 -1.43 19.72
N ALA A 194 -32.21 -0.70 19.15
CA ALA A 194 -33.63 -0.84 19.49
C ALA A 194 -34.19 -2.27 19.24
N SER A 195 -33.50 -3.09 18.43
CA SER A 195 -33.83 -4.50 18.19
C SER A 195 -32.57 -5.31 17.81
N PRO A 196 -32.58 -6.65 17.94
CA PRO A 196 -31.48 -7.50 17.43
C PRO A 196 -31.23 -7.33 15.92
N SER A 197 -32.25 -6.96 15.15
CA SER A 197 -32.16 -6.61 13.72
C SER A 197 -31.59 -5.21 13.46
N SER A 198 -31.47 -4.36 14.47
CA SER A 198 -30.90 -3.02 14.35
C SER A 198 -29.44 -2.93 14.83
N LEU A 199 -28.79 -4.07 15.10
CA LEU A 199 -27.34 -4.17 15.17
C LEU A 199 -26.79 -3.84 13.77
N LYS A 200 -26.61 -2.54 13.54
CA LYS A 200 -25.90 -2.01 12.37
C LYS A 200 -24.49 -2.57 12.43
N TYR A 201 -24.04 -3.18 11.34
CA TYR A 201 -22.66 -3.63 11.14
C TYR A 201 -21.66 -2.64 11.74
N THR A 202 -20.89 -3.06 12.75
CA THR A 202 -19.86 -2.23 13.37
C THR A 202 -18.52 -2.59 12.73
N ALA A 203 -17.83 -1.59 12.16
CA ALA A 203 -16.45 -1.76 11.73
C ALA A 203 -15.59 -2.05 12.96
N PHE A 204 -14.84 -3.14 12.95
CA PHE A 204 -13.97 -3.50 14.07
C PHE A 204 -12.50 -3.57 13.67
N LEU A 205 -12.18 -3.71 12.39
CA LEU A 205 -10.81 -3.87 11.92
C LEU A 205 -10.62 -3.24 10.54
N ASP A 206 -9.62 -2.38 10.41
CA ASP A 206 -9.11 -1.91 9.13
C ASP A 206 -7.77 -2.58 8.82
N VAL A 207 -7.70 -3.30 7.71
CA VAL A 207 -6.46 -3.91 7.20
C VAL A 207 -5.86 -3.01 6.14
N SER A 208 -4.75 -2.35 6.47
CA SER A 208 -4.01 -1.50 5.52
C SER A 208 -3.13 -2.33 4.59
N ILE A 209 -3.29 -2.12 3.29
CA ILE A 209 -2.49 -2.73 2.23
C ILE A 209 -1.54 -1.63 1.73
N GLY A 210 -0.30 -1.62 2.25
CA GLY A 210 0.64 -0.52 2.02
C GLY A 210 0.82 -0.18 0.54
N GLY A 211 0.45 1.05 0.16
CA GLY A 211 0.51 1.54 -1.22
C GLY A 211 -0.69 1.17 -2.11
N PHE A 212 -1.58 0.30 -1.64
CA PHE A 212 -2.71 -0.24 -2.42
C PHE A 212 -4.06 -0.08 -1.73
N GLY A 213 -4.16 0.70 -0.64
CA GLY A 213 -5.42 1.03 0.02
C GLY A 213 -5.67 0.21 1.28
N TRP A 214 -6.94 -0.08 1.59
CA TRP A 214 -7.31 -0.80 2.82
C TRP A 214 -8.62 -1.58 2.67
N ILE A 215 -8.87 -2.49 3.61
CA ILE A 215 -10.13 -3.23 3.75
C ILE A 215 -10.69 -2.99 5.14
N ALA A 216 -11.91 -2.47 5.23
CA ALA A 216 -12.65 -2.35 6.48
C ALA A 216 -13.53 -3.59 6.69
N PHE A 217 -13.36 -4.29 7.81
CA PHE A 217 -14.15 -5.45 8.20
C PHE A 217 -15.19 -5.10 9.25
N PHE A 218 -16.38 -5.62 9.04
CA PHE A 218 -17.54 -5.42 9.87
C PHE A 218 -18.06 -6.76 10.37
N ALA A 219 -18.40 -6.81 11.66
CA ALA A 219 -19.03 -7.96 12.26
C ALA A 219 -20.53 -7.69 12.42
N GLN A 220 -21.33 -8.72 12.18
CA GLN A 220 -22.73 -8.69 12.60
C GLN A 220 -22.75 -8.96 14.11
N GLY A 221 -23.36 -8.04 14.88
CA GLY A 221 -23.51 -8.27 16.32
C GLY A 221 -24.37 -9.51 16.59
N GLU A 222 -23.98 -10.29 17.59
CA GLU A 222 -24.74 -11.49 17.95
C GLU A 222 -26.18 -11.15 18.36
N ARG A 223 -27.11 -11.96 17.87
CA ARG A 223 -28.45 -12.07 18.46
C ARG A 223 -28.23 -12.67 19.85
N ARG A 224 -28.36 -11.88 20.93
CA ARG A 224 -28.49 -12.47 22.28
C ARG A 224 -29.60 -13.50 22.22
N GLY A 225 -29.23 -14.78 22.33
CA GLY A 225 -30.20 -15.87 22.46
C GLY A 225 -31.12 -15.55 23.62
N LYS A 226 -32.41 -15.88 23.48
CA LYS A 226 -33.34 -15.80 24.61
C LYS A 226 -32.69 -16.52 25.79
N GLU A 227 -32.44 -15.80 26.88
CA GLU A 227 -32.23 -16.43 28.18
C GLU A 227 -33.35 -17.46 28.34
N LEU A 228 -32.96 -18.73 28.46
CA LEU A 228 -33.85 -19.77 28.94
C LEU A 228 -34.29 -19.30 30.33
N ARG A 229 -35.53 -18.82 30.42
CA ARG A 229 -36.17 -18.60 31.71
C ARG A 229 -36.36 -19.98 32.33
N GLU A 230 -35.58 -20.27 33.36
CA GLU A 230 -35.94 -21.28 34.36
C GLU A 230 -37.21 -20.84 35.10
#